data_AF-A0AAE3HXN5-F1
#
_entry.id   AF-A0AAE3HXN5-F1
#
_cell.length_a   1.000
_cell.length_b   1.000
_cell.length_c   1.000
_cell.angle_alpha   90.00
_cell.angle_beta   90.00
_cell.angle_gamma   90.00
#
_symmetry.space_group_name_H-M   'P 1'
#
loop_
_entity.id
_entity.type
_entity.pdbx_description
1 polymer ?
#
loop_
_entity_poly.entity_id
_entity_poly.type
_entity_poly.pdbx_seq_one_letter_code
_entity_poly.pdbx_strand_id
1 'polypeptide(L)' 'MSKSYFIVSEWLPKAAHHDELLAIFKQLAAITLENESGCLRYHVTHQIEHPGAPG' A
#
# COMPACT_ATOMS: atom_id res chain seq x y z
N MET A 1 -13.24 9.26 23.01
CA MET A 1 -12.93 9.53 21.59
C MET A 1 -11.88 8.53 21.15
N SER A 2 -12.14 7.73 20.11
CA SER A 2 -11.10 6.87 19.53
C SER A 2 -10.16 7.77 18.70
N LYS A 3 -8.85 7.64 18.92
CA LYS A 3 -7.85 8.32 18.08
C LYS A 3 -7.73 7.56 16.76
N SER A 4 -7.71 8.29 15.65
CA SER A 4 -7.42 7.71 14.34
C SER A 4 -5.94 7.88 14.03
N TYR A 5 -5.35 6.88 13.38
CA TYR A 5 -3.96 6.88 12.96
C TYR A 5 -3.90 6.88 11.43
N PHE A 6 -2.94 7.63 10.88
CA PHE A 6 -2.63 7.63 9.47
C PHE A 6 -1.19 7.15 9.30
N ILE A 7 -1.01 6.09 8.51
CA ILE A 7 0.28 5.41 8.33
C ILE A 7 0.60 5.43 6.83
N VAL A 8 1.82 5.86 6.50
CA VAL A 8 2.40 5.76 5.16
C VAL A 8 3.61 4.86 5.26
N SER A 9 3.70 3.89 4.35
CA SER A 9 4.81 2.95 4.29
C SER A 9 5.23 2.78 2.83
N GLU A 10 6.51 3.02 2.57
CA GLU A 10 7.12 2.94 1.25
C GLU A 10 7.97 1.68 1.16
N TRP A 11 7.92 1.03 -0.01
CA TRP A 11 8.60 -0.24 -0.24
C TRP A 11 9.30 -0.21 -1.59
N LEU A 12 10.58 -0.62 -1.58
CA LEU A 12 11.33 -0.84 -2.81
C LEU A 12 11.22 -2.32 -3.21
N PRO A 13 10.50 -2.67 -4.29
CA PRO A 13 10.46 -4.04 -4.76
C PRO A 13 11.84 -4.52 -5.20
N LYS A 14 12.09 -5.82 -5.06
CA LYS A 14 13.25 -6.47 -5.70
C LYS A 14 13.15 -6.34 -7.22
N ALA A 15 14.29 -6.37 -7.90
CA ALA A 15 14.34 -6.31 -9.37
C ALA A 15 13.39 -7.35 -9.99
N ALA A 16 12.57 -6.92 -10.95
CA ALA A 16 11.54 -7.71 -11.64
C ALA A 16 10.36 -8.23 -10.78
N HIS A 17 10.23 -7.86 -9.51
CA HIS A 17 9.13 -8.28 -8.63
C HIS A 17 8.10 -7.18 -8.35
N HIS A 18 8.05 -6.12 -9.17
CA HIS A 18 7.15 -4.98 -8.95
C HIS A 18 5.68 -5.41 -8.97
N ASP A 19 5.26 -6.11 -10.03
CA ASP A 19 3.88 -6.54 -10.21
C ASP A 19 3.44 -7.56 -9.16
N GLU A 20 4.33 -8.46 -8.76
CA GLU A 20 4.10 -9.43 -7.70
C GLU A 20 3.86 -8.73 -6.36
N LEU A 21 4.72 -7.78 -5.98
CA LEU A 21 4.56 -7.02 -4.74
C LEU A 21 3.26 -6.22 -4.74
N LEU A 22 2.93 -5.58 -5.86
CA LEU A 22 1.67 -4.83 -6.01
C LEU A 22 0.44 -5.75 -5.88
N ALA A 23 0.48 -6.95 -6.45
CA ALA A 23 -0.59 -7.93 -6.33
C ALA A 23 -0.77 -8.40 -4.89
N ILE A 24 0.33 -8.72 -4.19
CA ILE A 24 0.32 -9.10 -2.77
C ILE A 24 -0.31 -7.99 -1.92
N PHE A 25 0.10 -6.73 -2.10
CA PHE A 25 -0.47 -5.63 -1.32
C PHE A 25 -1.95 -5.38 -1.60
N LYS A 26 -2.40 -5.54 -2.85
CA LYS A 26 -3.83 -5.46 -3.17
C LYS A 26 -4.64 -6.56 -2.48
N GLN A 27 -4.09 -7.78 -2.41
CA GLN A 27 -4.73 -8.88 -1.69
C GLN A 27 -4.77 -8.61 -0.19
N LEU A 28 -3.66 -8.15 0.41
CA LEU A 28 -3.64 -7.75 1.82
C LEU A 28 -4.66 -6.66 2.12
N ALA A 29 -4.75 -5.63 1.27
CA ALA A 29 -5.71 -4.54 1.46
C ALA A 29 -7.16 -5.06 1.56
N ALA A 30 -7.54 -6.01 0.70
CA ALA A 30 -8.86 -6.62 0.72
C ALA A 30 -9.09 -7.41 2.03
N ILE A 31 -8.14 -8.27 2.40
CA ILE A 31 -8.23 -9.11 3.61
C ILE A 31 -8.31 -8.25 4.88
N THR A 32 -7.45 -7.22 4.99
CA THR A 32 -7.42 -6.31 6.14
C THR A 32 -8.71 -5.52 6.25
N LEU A 33 -9.23 -4.97 5.15
CA LEU A 33 -10.49 -4.21 5.18
C LEU A 33 -11.71 -5.08 5.53
N GLU A 34 -11.70 -6.37 5.16
CA GLU A 34 -12.78 -7.32 5.48
C GLU A 34 -12.71 -7.81 6.93
N ASN A 35 -11.50 -8.07 7.46
CA ASN A 35 -11.33 -8.81 8.71
C ASN A 35 -10.87 -7.95 9.90
N GLU A 36 -10.31 -6.76 9.68
CA GLU A 36 -9.76 -5.90 10.74
C GLU A 36 -10.64 -4.68 10.98
N SER A 37 -11.52 -4.75 11.97
CA SER A 37 -12.47 -3.67 12.31
C SER A 37 -11.81 -2.34 12.71
N GLY A 38 -10.51 -2.34 13.04
CA GLY A 38 -9.72 -1.15 13.31
C GLY A 38 -9.19 -0.45 12.05
N CYS A 39 -9.20 -1.11 10.89
CA CYS A 39 -8.74 -0.53 9.64
C CYS A 39 -9.88 0.22 8.95
N LEU A 40 -9.83 1.55 8.97
CA LEU A 40 -10.86 2.38 8.34
C LEU A 40 -10.68 2.48 6.82
N ARG A 41 -9.44 2.50 6.34
CA ARG A 41 -9.04 2.65 4.93
C ARG A 41 -7.66 2.05 4.70
N TYR A 42 -7.48 1.45 3.52
CA TYR A 42 -6.20 0.96 3.03
C TYR A 42 -6.06 1.30 1.55
N HIS A 43 -4.95 1.93 1.15
CA HIS A 43 -4.65 2.20 -0.25
C HIS A 43 -3.27 1.69 -0.63
N VAL A 44 -3.16 1.14 -1.84
CA VAL A 44 -1.90 0.74 -2.47
C VAL A 44 -1.71 1.58 -3.71
N THR A 45 -0.61 2.33 -3.75
CA THR A 45 -0.19 3.12 -4.90
C THR A 45 1.19 2.67 -5.34
N HIS A 46 1.46 2.71 -6.64
CA HIS A 46 2.82 2.60 -7.15
C HIS A 46 3.22 3.94 -7.77
N GLN A 47 4.50 4.27 -7.66
CA GLN A 47 5.07 5.43 -8.33
C GLN A 47 5.18 5.10 -9.82
N ILE A 48 4.62 5.98 -10.64
CA ILE A 48 4.78 5.94 -12.10
C ILE A 48 6.00 6.79 -12.43
N GLU A 49 6.84 6.32 -13.36
CA GLU A 49 7.94 7.16 -13.85
C GLU A 49 7.38 8.44 -14.47
N HIS A 50 7.75 9.59 -13.89
CA HIS A 50 7.46 10.91 -14.45
C HIS A 50 8.66 11.83 -14.25
N PRO A 51 8.85 12.86 -15.09
CA PRO A 51 10.03 13.75 -15.00
C PRO A 51 10.19 14.49 -13.66
N GLY A 52 9.14 14.54 -12.84
CA GLY A 52 9.15 15.17 -11.51
C GLY A 52 9.12 14.17 -10.36
N ALA A 53 9.28 12.87 -10.63
CA ALA A 53 9.20 11.84 -9.61
C ALA A 53 10.53 11.85 -8.83
N PRO A 54 10.51 11.80 -7.48
CA PRO A 54 11.73 11.60 -6.72
C PRO A 54 12.35 10.26 -7.14
N GLY A 55 13.62 10.32 -7.56
CA GLY A 55 14.39 9.18 -8.04
C GLY A 55 14.91 8.28 -6.92
#